data_AF-A0A2T9ZE87-F1
#
_entry.id   AF-A0A2T9ZE87-F1
#
_cell.length_a   1.000
_cell.length_b   1.000
_cell.length_c   1.000
_cell.angle_alpha   90.00
_cell.angle_beta   90.00
_cell.angle_gamma   90.00
#
_symmetry.space_group_name_H-M   'P 1'
#
loop_
_entity.id
_entity.type
_entity.pdbx_description
1 polymer ?
#
loop_
_entity_poly.entity_id
_entity_poly.type
_entity_poly.pdbx_seq_one_letter_code
_entity_poly.pdbx_strand_id
1 'polypeptide(L)'
;MKLKDPVYSLLAIALVKFALMQAFGNVFQESIASLPEFSTPVTSYKRLLEGVFLASKGISPYTGYVCHQSPLLLFIFQSLSNLPNWCADLCFVIADLYIALLLVKISNLKFNESHNSPKEKATKASPIFIGLFYLLNPYSCMISMTKSTAVFEYAATISSIYSALSGIYYPQESIA
;
A
#
# COMPACT_ATOMS: atom_id res chain seq x y z
N MET A 1 0.41 -23.97 -13.23
CA MET A 1 -0.09 -22.88 -14.11
C MET A 1 -1.53 -22.46 -13.77
N LYS A 2 -1.86 -22.19 -12.49
CA LYS A 2 -3.20 -21.76 -12.00
C LYS A 2 -3.16 -20.45 -11.17
N LEU A 3 -2.15 -19.61 -11.40
CA LEU A 3 -1.95 -18.33 -10.69
C LEU A 3 -2.35 -17.10 -11.51
N LYS A 4 -2.74 -17.25 -12.78
CA LYS A 4 -3.09 -16.13 -13.65
C LYS A 4 -4.47 -15.55 -13.29
N ASP A 5 -5.48 -16.40 -13.26
CA ASP A 5 -6.87 -16.04 -12.94
C ASP A 5 -7.05 -15.24 -11.64
N PRO A 6 -6.41 -15.60 -10.51
CA PRO A 6 -6.54 -14.85 -9.26
C PRO A 6 -5.81 -13.51 -9.24
N VAL A 7 -4.75 -13.29 -10.01
CA VAL A 7 -4.06 -11.99 -10.04
C VAL A 7 -4.89 -10.96 -10.80
N TYR A 8 -5.63 -11.39 -11.83
CA TYR A 8 -6.52 -10.52 -12.58
C TYR A 8 -7.65 -9.94 -11.73
N SER A 9 -8.15 -10.66 -10.72
CA SER A 9 -9.19 -10.13 -9.83
C SER A 9 -8.67 -9.00 -8.93
N LEU A 10 -7.44 -9.12 -8.40
CA LEU A 10 -6.80 -8.03 -7.65
C LEU A 10 -6.59 -6.79 -8.54
N LEU A 11 -6.10 -7.01 -9.77
CA LEU A 11 -5.92 -5.94 -10.75
C LEU A 11 -7.24 -5.27 -11.11
N ALA A 12 -8.31 -6.02 -11.30
CA ALA A 12 -9.64 -5.49 -11.57
C ALA A 12 -10.13 -4.59 -10.43
N ILE A 13 -9.96 -5.00 -9.18
CA ILE A 13 -10.33 -4.18 -8.01
C ILE A 13 -9.49 -2.90 -7.95
N ALA A 14 -8.17 -3.00 -8.19
CA ALA A 14 -7.30 -1.82 -8.24
C ALA A 14 -7.71 -0.84 -9.35
N LEU A 15 -8.08 -1.34 -10.53
CA LEU A 15 -8.61 -0.51 -11.62
C LEU A 15 -9.93 0.17 -11.25
N VAL A 16 -10.83 -0.55 -10.58
CA VAL A 16 -12.08 0.05 -10.07
C VAL A 16 -11.79 1.15 -9.05
N LYS A 17 -10.87 0.93 -8.10
CA LYS A 17 -10.43 1.97 -7.16
C LYS A 17 -9.89 3.19 -7.88
N PHE A 18 -9.00 2.98 -8.85
CA PHE A 18 -8.45 4.07 -9.66
C PHE A 18 -9.56 4.84 -10.38
N ALA A 19 -10.50 4.15 -11.05
CA ALA A 19 -11.64 4.79 -11.70
C ALA A 19 -12.51 5.60 -10.72
N LEU A 20 -12.75 5.08 -9.51
CA LEU A 20 -13.47 5.79 -8.45
C LEU A 20 -12.71 7.03 -7.97
N MET A 21 -11.39 6.97 -7.84
CA MET A 21 -10.56 8.12 -7.49
C MET A 21 -10.62 9.20 -8.57
N GLN A 22 -10.64 8.82 -9.85
CA GLN A 22 -10.79 9.77 -10.95
C GLN A 22 -12.19 10.41 -10.98
N ALA A 23 -13.24 9.65 -10.66
CA ALA A 23 -14.62 10.13 -10.70
C ALA A 23 -15.03 10.95 -9.46
N PHE A 24 -14.56 10.55 -8.27
CA PHE A 24 -15.04 11.08 -6.97
C PHE A 24 -13.91 11.60 -6.06
N GLY A 25 -12.69 11.77 -6.58
CA GLY A 25 -11.51 12.16 -5.80
C GLY A 25 -11.70 13.41 -4.93
N ASN A 26 -12.37 14.44 -5.45
CA ASN A 26 -12.62 15.69 -4.70
C ASN A 26 -13.46 15.43 -3.44
N VAL A 27 -14.53 14.63 -3.56
CA VAL A 27 -15.40 14.26 -2.44
C VAL A 27 -14.61 13.49 -1.37
N PHE A 28 -13.74 12.57 -1.78
CA PHE A 28 -12.89 11.84 -0.84
C PHE A 28 -11.90 12.75 -0.11
N GLN A 29 -11.34 13.76 -0.78
CA GLN A 29 -10.37 14.69 -0.18
C GLN A 29 -11.00 15.76 0.73
N GLU A 30 -12.22 16.18 0.43
CA GLU A 30 -12.93 17.22 1.19
C GLU A 30 -13.69 16.65 2.39
N SER A 31 -14.41 15.54 2.19
CA SER A 31 -15.30 14.99 3.20
C SER A 31 -14.68 13.87 4.03
N ILE A 32 -13.91 12.96 3.42
CA ILE A 32 -13.41 11.76 4.11
C ILE A 32 -12.00 11.99 4.66
N ALA A 33 -11.10 12.62 3.90
CA ALA A 33 -9.72 12.87 4.32
C ALA A 33 -9.60 13.93 5.44
N SER A 34 -10.70 14.57 5.84
CA SER A 34 -10.76 15.43 7.03
C SER A 34 -10.95 14.64 8.33
N LEU A 35 -11.39 13.38 8.23
CA LEU A 35 -11.56 12.50 9.38
C LEU A 35 -10.19 12.02 9.89
N PRO A 36 -9.96 12.05 11.21
CA PRO A 36 -8.69 11.63 11.80
C PRO A 36 -8.40 10.14 11.63
N GLU A 37 -9.42 9.32 11.36
CA GLU A 37 -9.29 7.88 11.11
C GLU A 37 -8.53 7.54 9.83
N PHE A 38 -8.63 8.42 8.81
CA PHE A 38 -7.99 8.22 7.51
C PHE A 38 -6.78 9.13 7.33
N SER A 39 -6.77 10.31 7.96
CA SER A 39 -5.73 11.33 7.77
C SER A 39 -5.34 11.90 9.13
N THR A 40 -4.16 11.50 9.60
CA THR A 40 -3.57 12.01 10.84
C THR A 40 -2.53 13.09 10.53
N PRO A 41 -2.03 13.85 11.52
CA PRO A 41 -0.95 14.83 11.32
C PRO A 41 0.30 14.26 10.64
N VAL A 42 0.54 12.94 10.78
CA VAL A 42 1.70 12.23 10.20
C VAL A 42 1.35 11.45 8.94
N THR A 43 0.06 11.24 8.60
CA THR A 43 -0.35 10.49 7.40
C THR A 43 -1.06 11.35 6.33
N SER A 44 -1.28 12.64 6.59
CA SER A 44 -2.04 13.54 5.71
C SER A 44 -1.36 13.85 4.36
N TYR A 45 -2.11 13.68 3.27
CA TYR A 45 -1.69 14.09 1.91
C TYR A 45 -1.53 15.61 1.76
N LYS A 46 -2.41 16.40 2.38
CA LYS A 46 -2.37 17.87 2.28
C LYS A 46 -1.06 18.40 2.88
N ARG A 47 -0.65 17.84 4.02
CA ARG A 47 0.62 18.18 4.68
C ARG A 47 1.85 17.75 3.86
N LEU A 48 1.76 16.61 3.16
CA LEU A 48 2.80 16.19 2.21
C LEU A 48 2.94 17.21 1.07
N LEU A 49 1.83 17.62 0.46
CA LEU A 49 1.83 18.62 -0.62
C LEU A 49 2.36 19.98 -0.16
N GLU A 50 2.02 20.41 1.06
CA GLU A 50 2.58 21.62 1.65
C GLU A 50 4.11 21.51 1.83
N GLY A 51 4.60 20.38 2.33
CA GLY A 51 6.04 20.11 2.42
C GLY A 51 6.74 20.14 1.05
N VAL A 52 6.13 19.53 0.02
CA VAL A 52 6.63 19.59 -1.36
C VAL A 52 6.62 21.03 -1.89
N PHE A 53 5.58 21.79 -1.59
CA PHE A 53 5.48 23.20 -1.99
C PHE A 53 6.58 24.04 -1.35
N LEU A 54 6.86 23.87 -0.05
CA LEU A 54 7.97 24.55 0.63
C LEU A 54 9.32 24.16 0.02
N ALA A 55 9.52 22.86 -0.26
CA ALA A 55 10.72 22.36 -0.94
C ALA A 55 10.96 23.08 -2.27
N SER A 56 9.89 23.27 -3.05
CA SER A 56 9.95 23.93 -4.37
C SER A 56 10.37 25.40 -4.29
N LYS A 57 10.24 26.03 -3.12
CA LYS A 57 10.65 27.42 -2.85
C LYS A 57 12.03 27.52 -2.21
N GLY A 58 12.77 26.41 -2.09
CA GLY A 58 14.07 26.38 -1.41
C GLY A 58 13.97 26.52 0.11
N ILE A 59 12.77 26.38 0.67
CA ILE A 59 12.52 26.38 2.10
C ILE A 59 12.54 24.91 2.56
N SER A 60 13.18 24.63 3.70
CA SER A 60 13.18 23.27 4.23
C SER A 60 11.73 22.80 4.48
N PRO A 61 11.30 21.64 3.97
CA PRO A 61 9.93 21.13 4.17
C PRO A 61 9.55 20.94 5.65
N TYR A 62 10.57 20.79 6.49
CA TYR A 62 10.46 20.59 7.93
C TYR A 62 10.57 21.89 8.73
N THR A 63 10.62 23.05 8.06
CA THR A 63 10.45 24.33 8.75
C THR A 63 9.01 24.47 9.19
N GLY A 64 8.78 24.63 10.49
CA GLY A 64 7.44 24.65 11.09
C GLY A 64 6.97 23.27 11.57
N TYR A 65 5.72 23.18 12.02
CA TYR A 65 5.14 21.98 12.65
C TYR A 65 4.17 21.21 11.73
N VAL A 66 4.29 21.43 10.42
CA VAL A 66 3.27 20.96 9.46
C VAL A 66 3.67 19.68 8.75
N CYS A 67 4.93 19.53 8.35
CA CYS A 67 5.40 18.32 7.67
C CYS A 67 6.15 17.38 8.63
N HIS A 68 5.67 16.14 8.73
CA HIS A 68 6.33 15.06 9.47
C HIS A 68 6.53 13.80 8.60
N GLN A 69 6.45 13.98 7.27
CA GLN A 69 6.56 12.89 6.31
C GLN A 69 8.01 12.45 6.16
N SER A 70 8.22 11.19 5.76
CA SER A 70 9.57 10.69 5.51
C SER A 70 10.25 11.45 4.37
N PRO A 71 11.57 11.76 4.46
CA PRO A 71 12.28 12.49 3.41
C PRO A 71 12.22 11.79 2.05
N LEU A 72 12.22 10.45 2.05
CA LEU A 72 12.13 9.63 0.85
C LEU A 72 10.77 9.83 0.15
N LEU A 73 9.68 9.84 0.92
CA LEU A 73 8.36 10.09 0.37
C LEU A 73 8.25 11.51 -0.20
N LEU A 74 8.79 12.50 0.50
CA LEU A 74 8.88 13.89 0.01
C LEU A 74 9.62 13.97 -1.33
N PHE A 75 10.76 13.31 -1.46
CA PHE A 75 11.54 13.30 -2.71
C PHE A 75 10.75 12.69 -3.88
N ILE A 76 10.04 11.57 -3.63
CA ILE A 76 9.18 10.93 -4.64
C ILE A 76 8.07 11.90 -5.06
N PHE A 77 7.36 12.50 -4.11
CA PHE A 77 6.23 13.39 -4.42
C PHE A 77 6.63 14.76 -4.96
N GLN A 78 7.86 15.21 -4.69
CA GLN A 78 8.45 16.37 -5.37
C GLN A 78 8.73 16.09 -6.84
N SER A 79 9.11 14.85 -7.19
CA SER A 79 9.24 14.46 -8.59
C SER A 79 7.85 14.34 -9.25
N LEU A 80 6.89 13.82 -8.49
CA LEU A 80 5.51 13.59 -8.95
C LEU A 80 4.69 14.87 -9.09
N SER A 81 5.02 15.94 -8.36
CA SER A 81 4.29 17.22 -8.43
C SER A 81 4.43 17.94 -9.77
N ASN A 82 5.44 17.58 -10.58
CA ASN A 82 5.59 18.06 -11.94
C ASN A 82 4.75 17.26 -12.96
N LEU A 83 4.11 16.18 -12.53
CA LEU A 83 3.27 15.32 -13.35
C LEU A 83 1.78 15.60 -13.11
N PRO A 84 0.89 15.13 -13.99
CA PRO A 84 -0.54 15.22 -13.78
C PRO A 84 -1.01 14.58 -12.46
N ASN A 85 -2.08 15.11 -11.86
CA ASN A 85 -2.63 14.63 -10.59
C ASN A 85 -2.95 13.13 -10.56
N TRP A 86 -3.35 12.54 -11.69
CA TRP A 86 -3.65 11.11 -11.80
C TRP A 86 -2.42 10.22 -11.57
N CYS A 87 -1.20 10.74 -11.74
CA CYS A 87 0.01 10.00 -11.42
C CYS A 87 0.13 9.75 -9.91
N ALA A 88 -0.26 10.72 -9.07
CA ALA A 88 -0.34 10.53 -7.63
C ALA A 88 -1.36 9.46 -7.28
N ASP A 89 -2.55 9.50 -7.90
CA ASP A 89 -3.61 8.51 -7.69
C ASP A 89 -3.15 7.09 -8.03
N LEU A 90 -2.43 6.93 -9.15
CA LEU A 90 -1.80 5.66 -9.50
C LEU A 90 -0.79 5.20 -8.46
N CYS A 91 0.05 6.09 -7.92
CA CYS A 91 1.02 5.71 -6.90
C CYS A 91 0.34 5.12 -5.65
N PHE A 92 -0.77 5.71 -5.18
CA PHE A 92 -1.53 5.17 -4.05
C PHE A 92 -2.16 3.81 -4.38
N VAL A 93 -2.77 3.66 -5.56
CA VAL A 93 -3.39 2.40 -5.99
C VAL A 93 -2.35 1.29 -6.19
N ILE A 94 -1.18 1.61 -6.76
CA ILE A 94 -0.09 0.67 -6.97
C ILE A 94 0.47 0.22 -5.62
N ALA A 95 0.66 1.13 -4.66
CA ALA A 95 1.11 0.78 -3.31
C ALA A 95 0.11 -0.15 -2.61
N ASP A 96 -1.19 0.14 -2.72
CA ASP A 96 -2.25 -0.70 -2.14
C ASP A 96 -2.31 -2.10 -2.78
N LEU A 97 -2.21 -2.17 -4.12
CA LEU A 97 -2.12 -3.44 -4.85
C LEU A 97 -0.85 -4.21 -4.48
N TYR A 98 0.27 -3.52 -4.30
CA TYR A 98 1.53 -4.13 -3.89
C TYR A 98 1.42 -4.81 -2.52
N ILE A 99 0.78 -4.15 -1.55
CA ILE A 99 0.48 -4.75 -0.23
C ILE A 99 -0.34 -6.04 -0.41
N ALA A 100 -1.42 -5.99 -1.18
CA ALA A 100 -2.27 -7.14 -1.42
C ALA A 100 -1.48 -8.32 -2.02
N LEU A 101 -0.63 -8.05 -3.01
CA LEU A 101 0.23 -9.06 -3.64
C LEU A 101 1.24 -9.66 -2.66
N LEU A 102 1.84 -8.84 -1.80
CA LEU A 102 2.74 -9.33 -0.77
C LEU A 102 2.02 -10.20 0.26
N LEU A 103 0.81 -9.83 0.70
CA LEU A 103 0.01 -10.65 1.62
C LEU A 103 -0.33 -12.02 1.00
N VAL A 104 -0.66 -12.06 -0.30
CA VAL A 104 -0.85 -13.32 -1.03
C VAL A 104 0.43 -14.16 -1.04
N LYS A 105 1.59 -13.54 -1.29
CA LYS A 105 2.89 -14.24 -1.27
C LYS A 105 3.23 -14.77 0.12
N ILE A 106 3.06 -13.98 1.16
CA ILE A 106 3.27 -14.37 2.56
C ILE A 106 2.38 -15.58 2.92
N SER A 107 1.11 -15.52 2.55
CA SER A 107 0.18 -16.62 2.78
C SER A 107 0.60 -17.90 2.03
N ASN A 108 1.06 -17.79 0.79
CA ASN A 108 1.58 -18.95 0.04
C ASN A 108 2.81 -19.57 0.72
N LEU A 109 3.74 -18.77 1.23
CA LEU A 109 4.91 -19.28 1.97
C LEU A 109 4.48 -20.09 3.19
N LYS A 110 3.56 -19.55 4.00
CA LYS A 110 3.04 -20.22 5.19
C LYS A 110 2.22 -21.47 4.85
N PHE A 111 1.41 -21.42 3.79
CA PHE A 111 0.58 -22.56 3.37
C PHE A 111 1.44 -23.76 2.92
N ASN A 112 2.54 -23.49 2.22
CA ASN A 112 3.46 -24.53 1.77
C ASN A 112 4.16 -25.22 2.95
N GLU A 113 4.53 -24.46 3.99
CA GLU A 113 5.11 -25.05 5.21
C GLU A 113 4.09 -25.87 6.00
N SER A 114 2.88 -25.33 6.18
CA SER A 114 1.79 -26.00 6.91
C SER A 114 1.41 -27.36 6.29
N HIS A 115 1.63 -27.53 4.98
CA HIS A 115 1.47 -28.82 4.32
C HIS A 115 2.41 -29.92 4.84
N ASN A 116 3.59 -29.56 5.35
CA ASN A 116 4.58 -30.48 5.92
C ASN A 116 4.27 -30.84 7.39
N SER A 117 3.38 -30.09 8.06
CA SER A 117 3.07 -30.27 9.48
C SER A 117 1.60 -30.69 9.69
N PRO A 118 1.30 -31.92 10.18
CA PRO A 118 -0.07 -32.45 10.23
C PRO A 118 -1.04 -31.73 11.20
N LYS A 119 -0.53 -30.91 12.14
CA LYS A 119 -1.34 -30.25 13.19
C LYS A 119 -2.08 -28.98 12.74
N GLU A 120 -1.75 -28.41 11.59
CA GLU A 120 -2.17 -27.04 11.24
C GLU A 120 -3.11 -26.98 10.01
N LYS A 121 -3.71 -28.11 9.63
CA LYS A 121 -4.58 -28.25 8.44
C LYS A 121 -5.96 -27.58 8.56
N ALA A 122 -6.33 -27.04 9.71
CA ALA A 122 -7.73 -26.72 10.05
C ALA A 122 -8.24 -25.36 9.55
N THR A 123 -7.38 -24.40 9.19
CA THR A 123 -7.81 -23.06 8.74
C THR A 123 -7.16 -22.67 7.41
N LYS A 124 -7.50 -23.40 6.35
CA LYS A 124 -6.98 -23.17 5.00
C LYS A 124 -7.77 -22.05 4.29
N ALA A 125 -7.51 -20.80 4.66
CA ALA A 125 -7.91 -19.69 3.81
C ALA A 125 -7.06 -19.69 2.53
N SER A 126 -7.70 -19.58 1.36
CA SER A 126 -6.96 -19.50 0.09
C SER A 126 -6.06 -18.26 0.09
N PRO A 127 -4.78 -18.35 -0.31
CA PRO A 127 -3.87 -17.20 -0.32
C PRO A 127 -4.41 -15.98 -1.05
N ILE A 128 -5.13 -16.20 -2.15
CA ILE A 128 -5.80 -15.11 -2.89
C ILE A 128 -6.94 -14.46 -2.09
N PHE A 129 -7.68 -15.26 -1.30
CA PHE A 129 -8.79 -14.75 -0.50
C PHE A 129 -8.29 -13.72 0.51
N ILE A 130 -7.08 -13.88 1.05
CA ILE A 130 -6.47 -12.90 1.96
C ILE A 130 -6.17 -11.58 1.24
N GLY A 131 -5.62 -11.63 0.02
CA GLY A 131 -5.39 -10.42 -0.79
C GLY A 131 -6.69 -9.71 -1.16
N LEU A 132 -7.72 -10.46 -1.53
CA LEU A 132 -9.06 -9.93 -1.82
C LEU A 132 -9.70 -9.32 -0.58
N PHE A 133 -9.60 -10.00 0.57
CA PHE A 133 -10.13 -9.52 1.84
C PHE A 133 -9.48 -8.20 2.26
N TYR A 134 -8.16 -8.07 2.04
CA TYR A 134 -7.45 -6.80 2.25
C TYR A 134 -7.95 -5.71 1.29
N LEU A 135 -8.02 -5.97 -0.02
CA LEU A 135 -8.41 -4.93 -0.99
C LEU A 135 -9.88 -4.48 -0.85
N LEU A 136 -10.76 -5.40 -0.49
CA LEU A 136 -12.20 -5.15 -0.28
C LEU A 136 -12.52 -4.69 1.14
N ASN A 137 -11.53 -4.64 2.04
CA ASN A 137 -11.72 -4.04 3.34
C ASN A 137 -12.07 -2.55 3.16
N PRO A 138 -13.23 -2.07 3.66
CA PRO A 138 -13.62 -0.67 3.51
C PRO A 138 -12.56 0.28 4.06
N TYR A 139 -11.88 -0.10 5.15
CA TYR A 139 -10.84 0.74 5.75
C TYR A 139 -9.61 0.90 4.84
N SER A 140 -9.01 -0.20 4.38
CA SER A 140 -7.86 -0.18 3.45
C SER A 140 -8.21 0.48 2.11
N CYS A 141 -9.44 0.28 1.65
CA CYS A 141 -9.97 0.95 0.47
C CYS A 141 -9.99 2.47 0.65
N MET A 142 -10.52 2.96 1.77
CA MET A 142 -10.56 4.39 2.07
C MET A 142 -9.17 5.01 2.23
N ILE A 143 -8.18 4.30 2.79
CA ILE A 143 -6.81 4.82 2.92
C ILE A 143 -6.22 5.22 1.56
N SER A 144 -6.30 4.34 0.56
CA SER A 144 -5.79 4.64 -0.78
C SER A 144 -6.62 5.72 -1.49
N MET A 145 -7.96 5.65 -1.38
CA MET A 145 -8.86 6.62 -2.02
C MET A 145 -8.77 8.04 -1.43
N THR A 146 -8.47 8.16 -0.14
CA THR A 146 -8.20 9.43 0.55
C THR A 146 -6.75 9.89 0.41
N LYS A 147 -5.92 9.18 -0.37
CA LYS A 147 -4.49 9.49 -0.57
C LYS A 147 -3.71 9.54 0.77
N SER A 148 -4.13 8.77 1.76
CA SER A 148 -3.42 8.70 3.03
C SER A 148 -2.05 8.06 2.83
N THR A 149 -1.00 8.75 3.26
CA THR A 149 0.40 8.29 3.10
C THR A 149 0.71 7.05 3.93
N ALA A 150 -0.19 6.66 4.85
CA ALA A 150 -0.15 5.40 5.59
C ALA A 150 0.03 4.17 4.68
N VAL A 151 -0.50 4.20 3.46
CA VAL A 151 -0.34 3.08 2.50
C VAL A 151 1.13 2.77 2.23
N PHE A 152 2.02 3.77 2.21
CA PHE A 152 3.44 3.55 1.95
C PHE A 152 4.16 2.93 3.15
N GLU A 153 3.75 3.30 4.36
CA GLU A 153 4.24 2.67 5.60
C GLU A 153 3.78 1.21 5.68
N TYR A 154 2.54 0.93 5.31
CA TYR A 154 2.00 -0.43 5.23
C TYR A 154 2.74 -1.26 4.17
N ALA A 155 3.02 -0.67 3.01
CA ALA A 155 3.83 -1.32 1.98
C ALA A 155 5.24 -1.67 2.49
N ALA A 156 5.90 -0.75 3.19
CA ALA A 156 7.23 -0.97 3.75
C ALA A 156 7.23 -2.08 4.82
N THR A 157 6.27 -2.04 5.74
CA THR A 157 6.14 -3.03 6.83
C THR A 157 5.78 -4.43 6.32
N ILE A 158 4.83 -4.56 5.38
CA ILE A 158 4.52 -5.86 4.79
C ILE A 158 5.68 -6.38 3.94
N SER A 159 6.42 -5.49 3.27
CA SER A 159 7.63 -5.85 2.52
C SER A 159 8.75 -6.37 3.43
N SER A 160 8.94 -5.78 4.61
CA SER A 160 9.94 -6.27 5.56
C SER A 160 9.58 -7.65 6.11
N ILE A 161 8.30 -7.88 6.44
CA ILE A 161 7.78 -9.19 6.86
C ILE A 161 7.97 -10.22 5.75
N TYR A 162 7.60 -9.89 4.50
CA TYR A 162 7.78 -10.79 3.37
C TYR A 162 9.25 -11.16 3.16
N SER A 163 10.16 -10.20 3.27
CA SER A 163 11.60 -10.42 3.10
C SER A 163 12.17 -11.29 4.23
N ALA A 164 11.76 -11.05 5.48
CA ALA A 164 12.15 -11.84 6.63
C ALA A 164 11.69 -13.30 6.49
N LEU A 165 10.44 -13.54 6.12
CA LEU A 165 9.92 -14.89 5.89
C LEU A 165 10.58 -15.56 4.69
N SER A 166 10.73 -14.84 3.58
CA SER A 166 11.37 -15.39 2.38
C SER A 166 12.80 -15.85 2.68
N GLY A 167 13.55 -15.10 3.51
CA GLY A 167 14.89 -15.51 3.95
C GLY A 167 14.90 -16.80 4.78
N ILE A 168 13.86 -17.06 5.57
CA ILE A 168 13.72 -18.30 6.36
C ILE A 168 13.37 -19.49 5.45
N TYR A 169 12.51 -19.28 4.45
CA TYR A 169 12.01 -20.35 3.57
C TYR A 169 12.85 -20.59 2.31
N TYR A 170 13.94 -19.84 2.09
CA TYR A 170 14.89 -20.16 1.02
C TYR A 170 15.57 -21.50 1.34
N PRO A 171 15.63 -22.47 0.41
CA PRO A 171 16.22 -23.76 0.67
C PRO A 171 17.71 -23.59 0.99
N GLN A 172 18.14 -24.10 2.14
CA GLN A 172 19.55 -24.25 2.52
C GLN A 172 20.26 -25.34 1.69
N GLU A 173 19.90 -25.52 0.42
CA GLU A 173 20.41 -26.61 -0.43
C GLU A 173 21.70 -26.24 -1.18
N SER A 174 22.29 -25.05 -0.98
CA SER A 174 23.48 -24.62 -1.74
C SER A 174 24.78 -24.46 -0.92
N ILE A 175 24.84 -24.94 0.32
CA ILE A 175 26.06 -24.85 1.17
C ILE A 175 26.46 -26.23 1.74
N ALA A 176 26.16 -27.31 1.04
CA ALA A 176 26.69 -28.65 1.37
C ALA A 176 27.58 -29.16 0.22
#